data_AF-A0A7W4H1N5-F1
#
_entry.id   AF-A0A7W4H1N5-F1
#
_cell.length_a   1.000
_cell.length_b   1.000
_cell.length_c   1.000
_cell.angle_alpha   90.00
_cell.angle_beta   90.00
_cell.angle_gamma   90.00
#
_symmetry.space_group_name_H-M   'P 1'
#
loop_
_entity.id
_entity.type
_entity.pdbx_description
1 polymer ?
#
loop_
_entity_poly.entity_id
_entity_poly.type
_entity_poly.pdbx_seq_one_letter_code
_entity_poly.pdbx_strand_id
1 'polypeptide(L)'
;MALVERILETGRRTTPHAGRPIEQVTAAHALWICACITIGEAPTWLIYETAEEGIAWCRVPDGVSEHDLVVAEVSAGGHADPRDVLRWLQDRSPEPWGSTGSGSGAPGFLDRLARKIRRQ
;
A
#
# COMPACT_ATOMS: atom_id res chain seq x y z
N MET A 1 5.79 15.67 2.07
CA MET A 1 5.60 14.22 2.25
C MET A 1 4.71 13.97 3.45
N ALA A 2 3.61 13.25 3.27
CA ALA A 2 2.73 12.83 4.36
C ALA A 2 3.42 11.78 5.24
N LEU A 3 3.06 11.68 6.52
CA LEU A 3 3.71 10.76 7.48
C LEU A 3 3.63 9.28 7.05
N VAL A 4 2.53 8.87 6.42
CA VAL A 4 2.36 7.53 5.85
C VAL A 4 3.49 7.19 4.88
N GLU A 5 3.78 8.09 3.94
CA GLU A 5 4.82 7.89 2.93
C GLU A 5 6.21 7.84 3.53
N ARG A 6 6.45 8.60 4.62
CA ARG A 6 7.73 8.51 5.34
C ARG A 6 7.93 7.13 5.97
N ILE A 7 6.87 6.53 6.54
CA ILE A 7 6.92 5.18 7.09
C ILE A 7 7.17 4.16 5.97
N LEU A 8 6.45 4.29 4.86
CA LEU A 8 6.62 3.42 3.69
C LEU A 8 8.01 3.53 3.06
N GLU A 9 8.58 4.74 2.98
CA GLU A 9 9.94 4.96 2.45
C GLU A 9 11.01 4.39 3.38
N THR A 10 10.82 4.50 4.70
CA THR A 10 11.72 3.88 5.69
C THR A 10 11.67 2.36 5.59
N GLY A 11 10.50 1.80 5.30
CA GLY A 11 10.30 0.38 5.08
C GLY A 11 10.69 -0.11 3.67
N ARG A 12 11.32 0.71 2.81
CA ARG A 12 11.61 0.32 1.42
C ARG A 12 13.02 -0.27 1.29
N ARG A 13 13.13 -1.51 0.81
CA ARG A 13 14.42 -2.17 0.52
C ARG A 13 14.94 -1.93 -0.90
N THR A 14 14.08 -1.59 -1.85
CA THR A 14 14.45 -1.46 -3.26
C THR A 14 14.12 -0.08 -3.80
N THR A 15 14.94 0.43 -4.71
CA THR A 15 14.88 1.77 -5.29
C THR A 15 13.52 2.10 -5.94
N PRO A 16 13.16 3.39 -6.07
CA PRO A 16 11.91 3.77 -6.68
C PRO A 16 11.95 3.34 -8.14
N HIS A 17 10.86 2.78 -8.67
CA HIS A 17 10.57 2.79 -10.10
C HIS A 17 10.22 4.23 -10.57
N ALA A 18 11.02 5.23 -10.15
CA ALA A 18 10.88 6.59 -10.61
C ALA A 18 11.47 6.68 -12.01
N GLY A 19 10.60 6.64 -13.03
CA GLY A 19 10.94 7.09 -14.38
C GLY A 19 11.32 6.02 -15.39
N ARG A 20 11.08 4.74 -15.12
CA ARG A 20 11.06 3.73 -16.21
C ARG A 20 9.65 3.63 -16.79
N PRO A 21 9.49 3.25 -18.08
CA PRO A 21 8.20 2.86 -18.63
C PRO A 21 7.54 1.88 -17.68
N ILE A 22 6.22 1.94 -17.54
CA ILE A 22 5.41 1.06 -16.68
C ILE A 22 5.56 -0.37 -17.20
N GLU A 23 6.69 -1.01 -16.88
CA GLU A 23 6.84 -2.45 -16.97
C GLU A 23 6.05 -3.00 -15.79
N GLN A 24 4.93 -3.63 -16.13
CA GLN A 24 4.02 -4.23 -15.16
C GLN A 24 4.80 -5.20 -14.26
N VAL A 25 4.77 -4.95 -12.95
CA VAL A 25 5.49 -5.76 -11.97
C VAL A 25 4.63 -6.95 -11.58
N THR A 26 5.22 -8.15 -11.49
CA THR A 26 4.55 -9.31 -10.90
C THR A 26 4.90 -9.42 -9.41
N ALA A 27 3.91 -9.71 -8.59
CA ALA A 27 4.07 -9.87 -7.15
C ALA A 27 3.23 -11.04 -6.63
N ALA A 28 3.64 -11.66 -5.51
CA ALA A 28 2.78 -12.62 -4.83
C ALA A 28 1.57 -11.91 -4.20
N HIS A 29 1.80 -10.73 -3.61
CA HIS A 29 0.78 -9.98 -2.92
C HIS A 29 0.88 -8.48 -3.19
N ALA A 30 -0.28 -7.83 -3.35
CA ALA A 30 -0.40 -6.38 -3.43
C ALA A 30 -1.56 -5.85 -2.59
N LEU A 31 -1.37 -4.68 -2.00
CA LEU A 31 -2.36 -3.91 -1.27
C LEU A 31 -2.41 -2.50 -1.84
N TRP A 32 -3.58 -2.07 -2.32
CA TRP A 32 -3.81 -0.66 -2.66
C TRP A 32 -4.68 0.02 -1.61
N ILE A 33 -4.40 1.29 -1.34
CA ILE A 33 -5.13 2.07 -0.34
C ILE A 33 -5.38 3.47 -0.90
N CYS A 34 -6.63 3.79 -1.18
CA CYS A 34 -7.06 5.12 -1.61
C CYS A 34 -7.43 5.97 -0.38
N ALA A 35 -6.65 7.00 -0.07
CA ALA A 35 -6.79 7.73 1.20
C ALA A 35 -7.89 8.84 1.17
N CYS A 36 -9.00 8.59 0.46
CA CYS A 36 -9.94 9.61 0.02
C CYS A 36 -11.11 9.90 0.96
N ILE A 37 -11.25 9.18 2.09
CA ILE A 37 -12.44 9.31 2.95
C ILE A 37 -12.58 10.73 3.52
N THR A 38 -11.47 11.43 3.78
CA THR A 38 -11.48 12.80 4.32
C THR A 38 -10.69 13.81 3.47
N ILE A 39 -10.22 13.41 2.28
CA ILE A 39 -9.37 14.22 1.41
C ILE A 39 -9.84 14.06 -0.05
N GLY A 40 -10.28 15.15 -0.67
CA GLY A 40 -10.88 15.17 -2.03
C GLY A 40 -9.90 14.93 -3.19
N GLU A 41 -8.59 14.97 -2.95
CA GLU A 41 -7.51 14.69 -3.91
C GLU A 41 -6.44 13.80 -3.24
N ALA A 42 -6.89 12.69 -2.66
CA ALA A 42 -6.03 11.83 -1.89
C ALA A 42 -5.17 10.91 -2.79
N PRO A 43 -3.91 10.64 -2.40
CA PRO A 43 -3.11 9.64 -3.09
C PRO A 43 -3.72 8.24 -2.90
N THR A 44 -3.54 7.40 -3.92
CA THR A 44 -3.60 5.95 -3.76
C THR A 44 -2.19 5.42 -3.59
N TRP A 45 -1.95 4.70 -2.50
CA TRP A 45 -0.69 3.99 -2.28
C TRP A 45 -0.84 2.55 -2.72
N LEU A 46 0.09 2.07 -3.54
CA LEU A 46 0.20 0.66 -3.92
C LEU A 46 1.44 0.08 -3.25
N ILE A 47 1.23 -0.93 -2.40
CA ILE A 47 2.26 -1.63 -1.64
C ILE A 47 2.28 -3.08 -2.10
N TYR A 48 3.44 -3.63 -2.41
CA TYR A 48 3.55 -4.99 -2.92
C TYR A 48 4.79 -5.71 -2.40
N GLU A 49 4.69 -7.04 -2.30
CA GLU A 49 5.82 -7.89 -1.96
C GLU A 49 6.74 -8.06 -3.17
N THR A 50 8.04 -7.86 -2.97
CA THR A 50 9.08 -8.09 -3.99
C THR A 50 9.47 -9.57 -4.05
N ALA A 51 10.14 -10.00 -5.12
CA ALA A 51 10.67 -11.37 -5.25
C ALA A 51 11.61 -11.80 -4.11
N GLU A 52 12.34 -10.86 -3.49
CA GLU A 52 13.24 -11.11 -2.35
C GLU A 52 12.53 -11.05 -0.99
N GLU A 53 11.22 -11.29 -0.96
CA GLU A 53 10.33 -11.20 0.21
C GLU A 53 10.27 -9.84 0.92
N GLY A 54 11.00 -8.84 0.43
CA GLY A 54 10.89 -7.44 0.81
C GLY A 54 9.58 -6.79 0.37
N ILE A 55 9.48 -5.49 0.57
CA ILE A 55 8.34 -4.69 0.12
C ILE A 55 8.81 -3.50 -0.70
N ALA A 56 7.99 -3.13 -1.66
CA ALA A 56 8.10 -1.90 -2.41
C ALA A 56 6.75 -1.18 -2.39
N TRP A 57 6.78 0.11 -2.68
CA TRP A 57 5.57 0.90 -2.77
C TRP A 57 5.72 2.02 -3.81
N CYS A 58 4.58 2.48 -4.31
CA CYS A 58 4.50 3.68 -5.12
C CYS A 58 3.18 4.43 -4.87
N ARG A 59 3.10 5.67 -5.35
CA ARG A 59 1.81 6.31 -5.59
C ARG A 59 1.30 5.85 -6.94
N VAL A 60 0.02 5.49 -7.00
CA VAL A 60 -0.67 5.26 -8.27
C VAL A 60 -0.86 6.63 -8.95
N PRO A 61 -0.41 6.82 -10.21
CA PRO A 61 -0.63 8.06 -10.93
C PRO A 61 -2.13 8.30 -11.20
N ASP A 62 -2.49 9.57 -11.36
CA ASP A 62 -3.88 9.94 -11.69
C ASP A 62 -4.31 9.29 -13.01
N GLY A 63 -5.52 8.72 -13.02
CA GLY A 63 -6.08 8.05 -14.20
C GLY A 63 -5.45 6.69 -14.53
N VAL A 64 -4.56 6.17 -13.68
CA VAL A 64 -3.96 4.83 -13.82
C VAL A 64 -4.58 3.89 -12.79
N SER A 65 -4.88 2.66 -13.20
CA SER A 65 -5.30 1.61 -12.28
C SER A 65 -4.09 1.00 -11.58
N GLU A 66 -4.20 0.73 -10.28
CA GLU A 66 -3.19 -0.04 -9.53
C GLU A 66 -2.88 -1.40 -10.16
N HIS A 67 -3.88 -2.01 -10.82
CA HIS A 67 -3.76 -3.30 -11.48
C HIS A 67 -2.94 -3.23 -12.79
N ASP A 68 -2.83 -2.04 -13.38
CA ASP A 68 -1.95 -1.81 -14.54
C ASP A 68 -0.48 -1.74 -14.11
N LEU A 69 -0.22 -1.38 -12.84
CA LEU A 69 1.13 -1.26 -12.29
C LEU A 69 1.64 -2.59 -11.74
N VAL A 70 0.80 -3.36 -11.05
CA VAL A 70 1.17 -4.62 -10.39
C VAL A 70 0.14 -5.70 -10.65
N VAL A 71 0.58 -6.82 -11.21
CA VAL A 71 -0.20 -8.07 -11.26
C VAL A 71 0.20 -8.91 -10.06
N ALA A 72 -0.74 -9.04 -9.11
CA ALA A 72 -0.55 -9.86 -7.93
C ALA A 72 -1.41 -11.12 -7.97
N GLU A 73 -0.86 -12.25 -7.50
CA GLU A 73 -1.64 -13.48 -7.29
C GLU A 73 -2.76 -13.23 -6.27
N VAL A 74 -2.44 -12.48 -5.22
CA VAL A 74 -3.40 -12.02 -4.21
C VAL A 74 -3.38 -10.50 -4.16
N SER A 75 -4.51 -9.88 -4.50
CA SER A 75 -4.68 -8.43 -4.35
C SER A 75 -5.76 -8.11 -3.32
N ALA A 76 -5.57 -7.00 -2.62
CA ALA A 76 -6.55 -6.45 -1.70
C ALA A 76 -6.48 -4.93 -1.73
N GLY A 77 -7.50 -4.27 -1.21
CA GLY A 77 -7.50 -2.81 -1.15
C GLY A 77 -8.85 -2.18 -0.93
N GLY A 78 -8.84 -0.86 -0.87
CA GLY A 78 -10.04 -0.04 -0.68
C GLY A 78 -9.76 1.39 -0.26
N HIS A 79 -10.85 2.06 0.07
CA HIS A 79 -10.84 3.44 0.53
C HIS A 79 -10.61 3.49 2.05
N ALA A 80 -9.79 4.44 2.50
CA ALA A 80 -9.44 4.62 3.91
C ALA A 80 -9.35 6.10 4.29
N ASP A 81 -9.57 6.40 5.57
CA ASP A 81 -9.08 7.65 6.16
C ASP A 81 -7.55 7.54 6.33
N PRO A 82 -6.75 8.52 5.89
CA PRO A 82 -5.30 8.52 6.12
C PRO A 82 -4.88 8.26 7.57
N ARG A 83 -5.71 8.65 8.55
CA ARG A 83 -5.50 8.40 9.98
C ARG A 83 -5.60 6.92 10.32
N ASP A 84 -6.51 6.18 9.71
CA ASP A 84 -6.66 4.74 9.93
C ASP A 84 -5.52 3.95 9.28
N VAL A 85 -5.06 4.39 8.11
CA VAL A 85 -3.83 3.86 7.49
C VAL A 85 -2.64 4.05 8.42
N LEU A 86 -2.50 5.24 9.01
CA LEU A 86 -1.43 5.51 9.97
C LEU A 86 -1.54 4.63 11.23
N ARG A 87 -2.76 4.45 11.77
CA ARG A 87 -2.98 3.56 12.92
C ARG A 87 -2.60 2.13 12.59
N TRP A 88 -2.96 1.63 11.41
CA TRP A 88 -2.57 0.30 10.95
C TRP A 88 -1.05 0.16 10.85
N LEU A 89 -0.36 1.11 10.22
CA LEU A 89 1.10 1.12 10.15
C LEU A 89 1.77 1.16 11.53
N GLN A 90 1.12 1.78 12.52
CA GLN A 90 1.59 1.89 13.91
C GLN A 90 1.16 0.75 14.84
N ASP A 91 0.54 -0.32 14.32
CA ASP A 91 0.03 -1.45 15.12
C ASP A 91 -1.12 -1.08 16.08
N ARG A 92 -1.85 -0.03 15.74
CA ARG A 92 -3.00 0.50 16.49
C ARG A 92 -4.35 0.22 15.82
N SER A 93 -4.33 -0.50 14.71
CA SER A 93 -5.49 -0.99 13.97
C SER A 93 -5.11 -2.29 13.26
N PRO A 94 -6.00 -3.31 13.20
CA PRO A 94 -5.73 -4.54 12.47
C PRO A 94 -5.71 -4.36 10.95
N GLU A 95 -6.36 -3.30 10.45
CA GLU A 95 -6.53 -3.04 9.02
C GLU A 95 -6.50 -1.53 8.71
N PRO A 96 -6.17 -1.15 7.46
CA PRO A 96 -5.96 0.26 7.08
C PRO A 96 -7.26 1.07 6.90
N TRP A 97 -8.41 0.42 6.70
CA TRP A 97 -9.66 1.11 6.34
C TRP A 97 -10.47 1.60 7.54
N GLY A 98 -10.21 1.03 8.73
CA GLY A 98 -10.93 1.38 9.95
C GLY A 98 -12.44 1.14 9.83
N SER A 99 -13.24 1.91 10.58
CA SER A 99 -14.70 1.77 10.60
C SER A 99 -15.42 2.51 9.48
N THR A 100 -14.75 3.43 8.79
CA THR A 100 -15.35 4.33 7.79
C THR A 100 -14.90 4.05 6.37
N GLY A 101 -13.82 3.28 6.19
CA GLY A 101 -13.36 2.85 4.88
C GLY A 101 -14.13 1.63 4.36
N SER A 102 -13.79 1.19 3.15
CA SER A 102 -14.55 0.18 2.41
C SER A 102 -13.68 -0.90 1.78
N GLY A 103 -12.52 -1.18 2.36
CA GLY A 103 -11.59 -2.13 1.75
C GLY A 103 -11.77 -3.57 2.15
N SER A 104 -11.01 -4.42 1.46
CA SER A 104 -11.04 -5.87 1.62
C SER A 104 -9.63 -6.44 1.65
N GLY A 105 -9.46 -7.52 2.40
CA GLY A 105 -8.19 -8.22 2.55
C GLY A 105 -8.22 -9.20 3.72
N ALA A 106 -7.63 -10.39 3.52
CA ALA A 106 -7.58 -11.39 4.57
C ALA A 106 -6.77 -10.85 5.78
N PRO A 107 -7.23 -11.03 7.03
CA PRO A 107 -6.52 -10.51 8.21
C PRO A 107 -5.04 -10.95 8.28
N GLY A 108 -4.75 -12.22 7.94
CA GLY A 108 -3.38 -12.74 7.93
C GLY A 108 -2.49 -12.11 6.85
N PHE A 109 -3.06 -11.67 5.73
CA PHE A 109 -2.33 -10.93 4.70
C PHE A 109 -1.94 -9.54 5.20
N LEU A 110 -2.91 -8.79 5.74
CA LEU A 110 -2.70 -7.43 6.24
C LEU A 110 -1.69 -7.37 7.39
N ASP A 111 -1.82 -8.29 8.34
CA ASP A 111 -0.93 -8.42 9.50
C ASP A 111 0.50 -8.80 9.08
N ARG A 112 0.66 -9.73 8.12
CA ARG A 112 1.97 -10.07 7.56
C ARG A 112 2.61 -8.86 6.86
N LEU A 113 1.86 -8.13 6.04
CA LEU A 113 2.37 -6.97 5.31
C LEU A 113 2.78 -5.84 6.27
N ALA A 114 1.94 -5.53 7.27
CA ALA A 114 2.25 -4.52 8.28
C ALA A 114 3.53 -4.85 9.07
N ARG A 115 3.71 -6.12 9.47
CA ARG A 115 4.97 -6.57 10.09
C ARG A 115 6.17 -6.39 9.17
N LYS A 116 6.05 -6.73 7.89
CA LYS A 116 7.13 -6.56 6.92
C LYS A 116 7.50 -5.09 6.74
N ILE A 117 6.53 -4.17 6.75
CA ILE A 117 6.78 -2.72 6.71
C ILE A 117 7.58 -2.25 7.94
N ARG A 118 7.27 -2.77 9.12
CA ARG A 118 7.87 -2.31 10.39
C ARG A 118 9.22 -2.96 10.74
N ARG A 119 9.53 -4.14 10.18
CA ARG A 119 10.72 -4.94 10.52
C ARG A 119 11.93 -4.71 9.60
N GLN A 120 11.84 -3.77 8.65
CA GLN A 120 12.97 -3.40 7.79
C GLN A 120 13.93 -2.48 8.53
#